data_AF-A0A7X6PFW4-F1
#
_entry.id   AF-A0A7X6PFW4-F1
#
_cell.length_a   1.000
_cell.length_b   1.000
_cell.length_c   1.000
_cell.angle_alpha   90.00
_cell.angle_beta   90.00
_cell.angle_gamma   90.00
#
_symmetry.space_group_name_H-M   'P 1'
#
loop_
_entity.id
_entity.type
_entity.pdbx_description
1 polymer ?
#
loop_
_entity_poly.entity_id
_entity_poly.type
_entity_poly.pdbx_seq_one_letter_code
_entity_poly.pdbx_strand_id
1 'polypeptide(L)'
;LEDALVIGGFLNVFIRNADIVKMANMAQLVNVIAPIWSEEKGMFRQTIYYPLELFANNMHGTALDVFVDCEKYNTAEFSIGLGELTTTQTDVPYLDVSATHKDGQIVMCVINRHKDNAIRTELICQTGQYSGPIKVFEINAPDIKSMNDFGVDNVKTVEKPDINAKGSSVTYSFPPHSLTMLIVKLK
;
A
#
# COMPACT_ATOMS: atom_id res chain seq x y z
N LEU A 1 -10.98 -5.20 4.38
CA LEU A 1 -9.68 -5.17 3.68
C LEU A 1 -9.68 -4.05 2.65
N GLU A 2 -10.75 -3.93 1.84
CA GLU A 2 -10.87 -2.89 0.82
C GLU A 2 -10.56 -1.47 1.34
N ASP A 3 -11.05 -1.09 2.52
CA ASP A 3 -10.75 0.23 3.10
C ASP A 3 -9.26 0.43 3.37
N ALA A 4 -8.55 -0.64 3.77
CA ALA A 4 -7.11 -0.58 3.98
C ALA A 4 -6.36 -0.31 2.66
N LEU A 5 -6.85 -0.88 1.54
CA LEU A 5 -6.29 -0.61 0.21
C LEU A 5 -6.56 0.84 -0.22
N VAL A 6 -7.75 1.36 0.07
CA VAL A 6 -8.10 2.77 -0.22
C VAL A 6 -7.20 3.73 0.58
N ILE A 7 -7.04 3.49 1.89
CA ILE A 7 -6.14 4.29 2.74
C ILE A 7 -4.69 4.17 2.25
N GLY A 8 -4.22 2.98 1.91
CA GLY A 8 -2.91 2.79 1.29
C GLY A 8 -2.74 3.60 0.01
N GLY A 9 -3.79 3.69 -0.82
CA GLY A 9 -3.82 4.48 -2.04
C GLY A 9 -3.66 5.98 -1.78
N PHE A 10 -4.34 6.51 -0.76
CA PHE A 10 -4.17 7.90 -0.34
C PHE A 10 -2.74 8.17 0.14
N LEU A 11 -2.17 7.27 0.95
CA LEU A 11 -0.79 7.40 1.42
C LEU A 11 0.21 7.35 0.27
N ASN A 12 0.01 6.46 -0.70
CA ASN A 12 0.78 6.43 -1.95
C ASN A 12 0.72 7.76 -2.71
N VAL A 13 -0.48 8.35 -2.85
CA VAL A 13 -0.67 9.67 -3.48
C VAL A 13 0.09 10.76 -2.71
N PHE A 14 0.05 10.76 -1.38
CA PHE A 14 0.76 11.76 -0.58
C PHE A 14 2.28 11.67 -0.76
N ILE A 15 2.84 10.46 -0.84
CA ILE A 15 4.27 10.28 -1.10
C ILE A 15 4.64 10.78 -2.50
N ARG A 16 3.87 10.43 -3.53
CA ARG A 16 4.14 10.89 -4.91
C ARG A 16 4.01 12.40 -5.09
N ASN A 17 3.19 13.06 -4.26
CA ASN A 17 2.94 14.50 -4.30
C ASN A 17 3.55 15.20 -3.08
N ALA A 18 4.61 14.64 -2.49
CA ALA A 18 5.24 15.19 -1.28
C ALA A 18 5.90 16.56 -1.53
N ASP A 19 6.10 16.96 -2.77
CA ASP A 19 6.51 18.30 -3.19
C ASP A 19 5.41 19.35 -2.92
N ILE A 20 4.13 18.97 -2.98
CA ILE A 20 2.96 19.83 -2.74
C ILE A 20 2.33 19.56 -1.36
N VAL A 21 2.08 18.29 -1.02
CA VAL A 21 1.40 17.87 0.22
C VAL A 21 2.44 17.73 1.33
N LYS A 22 2.52 18.74 2.20
CA LYS A 22 3.49 18.76 3.32
C LYS A 22 2.94 18.23 4.65
N MET A 23 1.63 18.10 4.76
CA MET A 23 0.95 17.62 5.96
C MET A 23 -0.38 16.98 5.57
N ALA A 24 -0.70 15.85 6.21
CA ALA A 24 -1.99 15.18 6.11
C ALA A 24 -2.37 14.65 7.50
N ASN A 25 -3.68 14.65 7.81
CA ASN A 25 -4.20 14.22 9.09
C ASN A 25 -5.31 13.18 8.88
N MET A 26 -5.14 11.99 9.46
CA MET A 26 -6.19 10.96 9.48
C MET A 26 -7.31 11.41 10.43
N ALA A 27 -8.51 11.60 9.89
CA ALA A 27 -9.70 11.92 10.66
C ALA A 27 -10.54 10.64 10.87
N GLN A 28 -10.62 10.06 12.08
CA GLN A 28 -9.92 10.40 13.32
C GLN A 28 -9.01 9.25 13.78
N LEU A 29 -8.40 9.35 14.97
CA LEU A 29 -7.44 8.36 15.46
C LEU A 29 -8.08 7.22 16.27
N VAL A 30 -9.13 7.50 17.06
CA VAL A 30 -9.80 6.52 17.93
C VAL A 30 -11.33 6.62 17.84
N ASN A 31 -12.00 5.47 17.73
CA ASN A 31 -13.46 5.25 17.65
C ASN A 31 -14.17 5.88 16.44
N VAL A 32 -14.18 7.20 16.31
CA VAL A 32 -14.95 7.89 15.25
C VAL A 32 -14.21 7.78 13.92
N ILE A 33 -14.71 6.94 12.99
CA ILE A 33 -14.11 6.68 11.66
C ILE A 33 -12.59 6.47 11.73
N ALA A 34 -12.16 5.62 12.67
CA ALA A 34 -10.79 5.60 13.16
C ALA A 34 -10.05 4.28 12.90
N PRO A 35 -8.71 4.29 12.81
CA PRO A 35 -7.92 3.06 12.71
C PRO A 35 -7.92 2.25 14.01
N ILE A 36 -8.23 2.86 15.16
CA ILE A 36 -8.26 2.19 16.46
C ILE A 36 -9.68 2.25 17.00
N TRP A 37 -10.20 1.10 17.43
CA TRP A 37 -11.46 1.02 18.16
C TRP A 37 -11.19 0.61 19.60
N SER A 38 -11.85 1.25 20.55
CA SER A 38 -11.65 1.06 21.98
C SER A 38 -12.97 1.06 22.74
N GLU A 39 -13.05 0.16 23.70
CA GLU A 39 -14.14 0.04 24.67
C GLU A 39 -13.55 -0.08 26.09
N GLU A 40 -14.40 -0.11 27.11
CA GLU A 40 -13.97 -0.09 28.52
C GLU A 40 -12.93 -1.17 28.86
N LYS A 41 -13.03 -2.35 28.23
CA LYS A 41 -12.21 -3.53 28.56
C LYS A 41 -11.12 -3.87 27.55
N GLY A 42 -10.93 -3.04 26.52
CA GLY A 42 -9.89 -3.32 25.53
C GLY A 42 -9.97 -2.46 24.29
N MET A 43 -9.13 -2.81 23.32
CA MET A 43 -9.11 -2.19 22.00
C MET A 43 -8.78 -3.22 20.93
N PHE A 44 -9.15 -2.90 19.69
CA PHE A 44 -8.65 -3.61 18.51
C PHE A 44 -8.25 -2.61 17.42
N ARG A 45 -7.47 -3.11 16.46
CA ARG A 45 -7.00 -2.33 15.31
C ARG A 45 -7.89 -2.64 14.12
N GLN A 46 -8.54 -1.61 13.58
CA GLN A 46 -9.27 -1.73 12.32
C GLN A 46 -8.29 -1.98 11.18
N THR A 47 -8.79 -2.48 10.04
CA THR A 47 -7.94 -2.85 8.90
C THR A 47 -7.13 -1.66 8.37
N ILE A 48 -7.69 -0.45 8.47
CA ILE A 48 -7.05 0.81 8.03
C ILE A 48 -5.86 1.26 8.92
N TYR A 49 -5.65 0.63 10.07
CA TYR A 49 -4.49 0.88 10.92
C TYR A 49 -3.18 0.43 10.26
N TYR A 50 -3.20 -0.74 9.60
CA TYR A 50 -1.96 -1.40 9.14
C TYR A 50 -1.24 -0.67 8.01
N PRO A 51 -1.92 -0.08 7.00
CA PRO A 51 -1.25 0.80 6.05
C PRO A 51 -0.61 2.01 6.74
N LEU A 52 -1.28 2.63 7.72
CA LEU A 52 -0.72 3.75 8.47
C LEU A 52 0.54 3.34 9.23
N GLU A 53 0.51 2.20 9.91
CA GLU A 53 1.67 1.64 10.62
C GLU A 53 2.85 1.39 9.67
N LEU A 54 2.61 0.77 8.52
CA LEU A 54 3.66 0.50 7.53
C LEU A 54 4.29 1.79 7.01
N PHE A 55 3.48 2.77 6.60
CA PHE A 55 4.00 4.03 6.06
C PHE A 55 4.72 4.85 7.12
N ALA A 56 4.13 5.00 8.31
CA ALA A 56 4.69 5.82 9.38
C ALA A 56 6.05 5.31 9.87
N ASN A 57 6.30 4.00 9.83
CA ASN A 57 7.56 3.41 10.28
C ASN A 57 8.64 3.34 9.20
N ASN A 58 8.29 3.39 7.91
CA ASN A 58 9.23 3.01 6.84
C ASN A 58 9.38 4.05 5.71
N MET A 59 8.34 4.82 5.38
CA MET A 59 8.35 5.71 4.19
C MET A 59 8.95 7.08 4.53
N HIS A 60 10.28 7.15 4.56
CA HIS A 60 11.03 8.35 4.95
C HIS A 60 12.05 8.76 3.89
N GLY A 61 12.48 10.02 3.94
CA GLY A 61 13.52 10.57 3.06
C GLY A 61 12.93 11.20 1.81
N THR A 62 13.57 10.96 0.67
CA THR A 62 13.20 11.58 -0.61
C THR A 62 12.22 10.70 -1.36
N ALA A 63 11.06 11.23 -1.73
CA ALA A 63 10.13 10.54 -2.62
C ALA A 63 10.76 10.36 -4.00
N LEU A 64 10.59 9.17 -4.59
CA LEU A 64 11.07 8.85 -5.93
C LEU A 64 9.94 8.99 -6.95
N ASP A 65 10.28 9.50 -8.14
CA ASP A 65 9.41 9.42 -9.31
C ASP A 65 9.52 8.02 -9.94
N VAL A 66 8.53 7.18 -9.67
CA VAL A 66 8.53 5.77 -10.07
C VAL A 66 7.77 5.61 -11.38
N PHE A 67 8.46 5.11 -12.41
CA PHE A 67 7.81 4.68 -13.64
C PHE A 67 7.07 3.35 -13.41
N VAL A 68 5.77 3.33 -13.71
CA VAL A 68 4.91 2.15 -13.58
C VAL A 68 4.30 1.82 -14.94
N ASP A 69 4.59 0.63 -15.45
CA ASP A 69 3.99 0.08 -16.66
C ASP A 69 3.16 -1.16 -16.28
N CYS A 70 1.85 -1.03 -16.39
CA CYS A 70 0.90 -2.11 -16.13
C CYS A 70 -0.39 -1.91 -16.89
N GLU A 71 -1.17 -2.99 -17.01
CA GLU A 71 -2.51 -2.92 -17.55
C GLU A 71 -3.39 -1.93 -16.78
N LYS A 72 -4.37 -1.38 -17.49
CA LYS A 72 -5.29 -0.37 -16.99
C LYS A 72 -6.72 -0.82 -17.19
N TYR A 73 -7.63 -0.27 -16.39
CA TYR A 73 -9.06 -0.53 -16.52
C TYR A 73 -9.85 0.77 -16.45
N ASN A 74 -11.06 0.71 -17.00
CA ASN A 74 -12.06 1.76 -16.83
C ASN A 74 -13.04 1.31 -15.74
N THR A 75 -13.45 2.21 -14.87
CA THR A 75 -14.51 1.89 -13.91
C THR A 75 -15.87 1.92 -14.59
N ALA A 76 -16.85 1.21 -14.03
CA ALA A 76 -18.25 1.60 -14.25
C ALA A 76 -18.51 2.98 -13.60
N GLU A 77 -19.68 3.56 -13.84
CA GLU A 77 -20.13 4.72 -13.07
C GLU A 77 -20.31 4.32 -11.60
N PHE A 78 -19.77 5.12 -10.67
CA PHE A 78 -19.90 4.91 -9.23
C PHE A 78 -20.05 6.22 -8.46
N SER A 79 -20.67 6.16 -7.28
CA SER A 79 -20.90 7.32 -6.43
C SER A 79 -19.64 7.77 -5.69
N ILE A 80 -19.46 9.08 -5.55
CA ILE A 80 -18.37 9.69 -4.78
C ILE A 80 -18.93 10.53 -3.60
N GLY A 81 -18.65 10.09 -2.37
CA GLY A 81 -19.05 10.79 -1.16
C GLY A 81 -20.51 10.57 -0.74
N LEU A 82 -21.00 11.43 0.17
CA LEU A 82 -22.33 11.32 0.81
C LEU A 82 -23.47 11.97 -0.02
N GLY A 83 -23.39 11.96 -1.35
CA GLY A 83 -24.36 12.61 -2.23
C GLY A 83 -24.63 11.85 -3.55
N GLU A 84 -25.32 12.51 -4.47
CA GLU A 84 -25.69 11.96 -5.80
C GLU A 84 -24.61 12.19 -6.88
N LEU A 85 -23.39 12.55 -6.47
CA LEU A 85 -22.30 12.72 -7.42
C LEU A 85 -21.79 11.35 -7.85
N THR A 86 -21.79 11.13 -9.16
CA THR A 86 -21.20 9.95 -9.78
C THR A 86 -19.97 10.32 -10.58
N THR A 87 -19.10 9.34 -10.79
CA THR A 87 -17.94 9.49 -11.66
C THR A 87 -17.64 8.19 -12.38
N THR A 88 -16.91 8.32 -13.49
CA THR A 88 -16.31 7.24 -14.24
C THR A 88 -14.85 7.58 -14.43
N GLN A 89 -13.96 6.65 -14.11
CA GLN A 89 -12.52 6.82 -14.28
C GLN A 89 -12.06 5.97 -15.45
N THR A 90 -11.23 6.55 -16.32
CA THR A 90 -10.62 5.87 -17.46
C THR A 90 -9.13 5.66 -17.23
N ASP A 91 -8.56 4.61 -17.81
CA ASP A 91 -7.12 4.32 -17.78
C ASP A 91 -6.54 4.22 -16.36
N VAL A 92 -7.29 3.67 -15.41
CA VAL A 92 -6.83 3.47 -14.03
C VAL A 92 -5.81 2.33 -14.00
N PRO A 93 -4.56 2.55 -13.57
CA PRO A 93 -3.56 1.49 -13.51
C PRO A 93 -3.92 0.47 -12.43
N TYR A 94 -3.74 -0.81 -12.72
CA TYR A 94 -3.96 -1.84 -11.70
C TYR A 94 -2.93 -1.76 -10.56
N LEU A 95 -1.69 -1.35 -10.84
CA LEU A 95 -0.67 -1.15 -9.82
C LEU A 95 -0.60 0.31 -9.38
N ASP A 96 -0.74 0.53 -8.07
CA ASP A 96 -0.44 1.83 -7.44
C ASP A 96 0.90 1.76 -6.74
N VAL A 97 1.87 2.59 -7.13
CA VAL A 97 3.22 2.50 -6.58
C VAL A 97 3.68 3.85 -6.06
N SER A 98 4.26 3.87 -4.86
CA SER A 98 5.11 4.96 -4.40
C SER A 98 6.40 4.40 -3.83
N ALA A 99 7.48 5.17 -3.86
CA ALA A 99 8.73 4.78 -3.26
C ALA A 99 9.45 5.97 -2.64
N THR A 100 10.27 5.68 -1.63
CA THR A 100 11.17 6.63 -0.98
C THR A 100 12.58 6.09 -0.97
N HIS A 101 13.56 7.00 -0.95
CA HIS A 101 14.97 6.69 -0.80
C HIS A 101 15.56 7.46 0.38
N LYS A 102 16.27 6.74 1.26
CA LYS A 102 16.98 7.29 2.41
C LYS A 102 18.19 6.44 2.73
N ASP A 103 19.37 7.05 2.85
CA ASP A 103 20.61 6.40 3.31
C ASP A 103 20.95 5.08 2.58
N GLY A 104 20.75 5.03 1.26
CA GLY A 104 21.00 3.83 0.44
C GLY A 104 19.93 2.75 0.56
N GLN A 105 18.79 3.03 1.20
CA GLN A 105 17.63 2.14 1.28
C GLN A 105 16.48 2.69 0.43
N ILE A 106 15.85 1.80 -0.34
CA ILE A 106 14.56 2.05 -0.98
C ILE A 106 13.46 1.36 -0.17
N VAL A 107 12.38 2.09 0.06
CA VAL A 107 11.10 1.53 0.51
C VAL A 107 10.08 1.80 -0.57
N MET A 108 9.42 0.75 -1.04
CA MET A 108 8.39 0.81 -2.08
C MET A 108 7.10 0.23 -1.54
N CYS A 109 5.98 0.93 -1.74
CA CYS A 109 4.65 0.41 -1.48
C CYS A 109 3.91 0.20 -2.80
N VAL A 110 3.39 -1.00 -3.01
CA VAL A 110 2.64 -1.41 -4.21
C VAL A 110 1.27 -1.91 -3.80
N ILE A 111 0.21 -1.35 -4.40
CA ILE A 111 -1.15 -1.87 -4.30
C ILE A 111 -1.51 -2.53 -5.60
N ASN A 112 -1.97 -3.78 -5.55
CA ASN A 112 -2.63 -4.42 -6.67
C ASN A 112 -4.15 -4.23 -6.53
N ARG A 113 -4.73 -3.36 -7.38
CA ARG A 113 -6.17 -3.09 -7.45
C ARG A 113 -6.96 -4.21 -8.12
N HIS A 114 -6.29 -5.14 -8.80
CA HIS A 114 -6.97 -6.23 -9.47
C HIS A 114 -7.67 -7.11 -8.43
N LYS A 115 -8.97 -7.32 -8.62
CA LYS A 115 -9.81 -8.07 -7.68
C LYS A 115 -9.40 -9.55 -7.58
N ASP A 116 -9.13 -10.22 -8.70
CA ASP A 116 -8.98 -11.68 -8.70
C ASP A 116 -7.59 -12.20 -9.14
N ASN A 117 -6.81 -11.40 -9.87
CA ASN A 117 -5.54 -11.84 -10.43
C ASN A 117 -4.33 -11.22 -9.73
N ALA A 118 -3.32 -12.06 -9.49
CA ALA A 118 -2.00 -11.58 -9.14
C ALA A 118 -1.33 -10.94 -10.36
N ILE A 119 -0.52 -9.91 -10.14
CA ILE A 119 0.23 -9.24 -11.20
C ILE A 119 1.72 -9.52 -11.00
N ARG A 120 2.31 -10.24 -11.96
CA ARG A 120 3.74 -10.50 -12.02
C ARG A 120 4.45 -9.26 -12.58
N THR A 121 5.39 -8.72 -11.82
CA THR A 121 6.03 -7.43 -12.12
C THR A 121 7.53 -7.55 -11.98
N GLU A 122 8.26 -7.02 -12.96
CA GLU A 122 9.69 -6.80 -12.84
C GLU A 122 9.95 -5.47 -12.14
N LEU A 123 10.70 -5.52 -11.04
CA LEU A 123 11.16 -4.35 -10.30
C LEU A 123 12.58 -4.06 -10.77
N ILE A 124 12.79 -2.89 -11.37
CA ILE A 124 14.07 -2.50 -11.98
C ILE A 124 14.65 -1.30 -11.24
N CYS A 125 15.86 -1.46 -10.69
CA CYS A 125 16.68 -0.37 -10.21
C CYS A 125 17.54 0.16 -11.36
N GLN A 126 17.17 1.33 -11.91
CA GLN A 126 17.83 1.87 -13.12
C GLN A 126 19.27 2.36 -12.88
N THR A 127 19.54 2.92 -11.71
CA THR A 127 20.81 3.61 -11.40
C THR A 127 21.64 2.92 -10.33
N GLY A 128 21.18 1.77 -9.82
CA GLY A 128 21.83 1.03 -8.74
C GLY A 128 21.66 -0.47 -8.84
N GLN A 129 22.15 -1.18 -7.83
CA GLN A 129 21.98 -2.63 -7.72
C GLN A 129 21.45 -2.97 -6.34
N TYR A 130 20.62 -4.01 -6.25
CA TYR A 130 20.16 -4.51 -4.97
C TYR A 130 21.33 -5.09 -4.15
N SER A 131 21.45 -4.70 -2.89
CA SER A 131 22.50 -5.09 -1.94
C SER A 131 21.94 -5.90 -0.76
N GLY A 132 21.31 -7.02 -1.06
CA GLY A 132 20.82 -7.96 -0.04
C GLY A 132 19.38 -8.42 -0.26
N PRO A 133 18.80 -9.11 0.72
CA PRO A 133 17.42 -9.55 0.66
C PRO A 133 16.46 -8.34 0.63
N ILE A 134 15.38 -8.49 -0.12
CA ILE A 134 14.23 -7.59 -0.08
C ILE A 134 13.27 -8.12 0.98
N LYS A 135 13.03 -7.32 2.02
CA LYS A 135 11.97 -7.63 2.99
C LYS A 135 10.61 -7.31 2.39
N VAL A 136 9.64 -8.16 2.69
CA VAL A 136 8.30 -8.07 2.11
C VAL A 136 7.27 -8.06 3.24
N PHE A 137 6.45 -7.02 3.29
CA PHE A 137 5.33 -6.91 4.21
C PHE A 137 4.04 -6.81 3.41
N GLU A 138 3.05 -7.62 3.74
CA GLU A 138 1.82 -7.75 2.97
C GLU A 138 0.60 -7.52 3.85
N ILE A 139 -0.39 -6.79 3.33
CA ILE A 139 -1.74 -6.70 3.85
C ILE A 139 -2.66 -7.30 2.79
N ASN A 140 -3.27 -8.43 3.12
CA ASN A 140 -4.19 -9.19 2.28
C ASN A 140 -5.14 -10.00 3.17
N ALA A 141 -6.29 -10.41 2.63
CA ALA A 141 -7.16 -11.43 3.19
C ALA A 141 -7.98 -12.08 2.05
N PRO A 142 -8.50 -13.31 2.23
CA PRO A 142 -9.22 -14.03 1.18
C PRO A 142 -10.45 -13.31 0.61
N ASP A 143 -11.07 -12.43 1.40
CA ASP A 143 -12.19 -11.60 0.99
C ASP A 143 -11.88 -10.12 1.23
N ILE A 144 -12.16 -9.26 0.24
CA ILE A 144 -12.02 -7.81 0.33
C ILE A 144 -12.88 -7.21 1.45
N LYS A 145 -13.99 -7.86 1.82
CA LYS A 145 -14.88 -7.49 2.92
C LYS A 145 -14.39 -7.96 4.30
N SER A 146 -13.26 -8.67 4.38
CA SER A 146 -12.70 -9.12 5.67
C SER A 146 -12.46 -7.93 6.61
N MET A 147 -12.92 -8.07 7.85
CA MET A 147 -12.81 -7.04 8.90
C MET A 147 -12.17 -7.60 10.15
N ASN A 148 -11.67 -6.71 11.00
CA ASN A 148 -11.22 -7.03 12.35
C ASN A 148 -12.28 -6.60 13.37
N ASP A 149 -12.24 -7.24 14.53
CA ASP A 149 -13.09 -6.95 15.68
C ASP A 149 -12.37 -7.40 16.96
N PHE A 150 -13.00 -7.23 18.12
CA PHE A 150 -12.51 -7.76 19.39
C PHE A 150 -12.27 -9.28 19.31
N GLY A 151 -11.02 -9.69 19.49
CA GLY A 151 -10.61 -11.10 19.40
C GLY A 151 -10.50 -11.65 17.97
N VAL A 152 -10.64 -10.79 16.95
CA VAL A 152 -10.62 -11.18 15.52
C VAL A 152 -9.65 -10.28 14.75
N ASP A 153 -8.52 -10.85 14.31
CA ASP A 153 -7.47 -10.15 13.54
C ASP A 153 -7.30 -10.75 12.13
N ASN A 154 -8.37 -10.74 11.33
CA ASN A 154 -8.39 -11.32 9.98
C ASN A 154 -7.46 -10.59 9.00
N VAL A 155 -7.30 -9.27 9.16
CA VAL A 155 -6.48 -8.42 8.29
C VAL A 155 -5.42 -7.75 9.16
N LYS A 156 -4.16 -8.02 8.86
CA LYS A 156 -3.00 -7.41 9.51
C LYS A 156 -1.80 -7.42 8.59
N THR A 157 -0.78 -6.66 8.94
CA THR A 157 0.53 -6.78 8.28
C THR A 157 1.12 -8.17 8.55
N VAL A 158 1.54 -8.84 7.48
CA VAL A 158 2.24 -10.12 7.54
C VAL A 158 3.60 -9.97 6.85
N GLU A 159 4.68 -10.27 7.57
CA GLU A 159 6.00 -10.40 6.95
C GLU A 159 6.04 -11.70 6.13
N LYS A 160 6.37 -11.58 4.86
CA LYS A 160 6.52 -12.69 3.92
C LYS A 160 8.00 -13.06 3.81
N PRO A 161 8.34 -14.26 3.28
CA PRO A 161 9.72 -14.63 3.06
C PRO A 161 10.46 -13.59 2.22
N ASP A 162 11.69 -13.29 2.63
CA ASP A 162 12.57 -12.38 1.91
C ASP A 162 12.79 -12.84 0.46
N ILE A 163 12.93 -11.87 -0.44
CA ILE A 163 13.29 -12.14 -1.84
C ILE A 163 14.79 -11.93 -2.00
N ASN A 164 15.48 -12.94 -2.50
CA ASN A 164 16.89 -12.80 -2.88
C ASN A 164 16.99 -12.03 -4.20
N ALA A 165 17.26 -10.73 -4.11
CA ALA A 165 17.54 -9.90 -5.28
C ALA A 165 19.05 -9.79 -5.53
N LYS A 166 19.46 -9.90 -6.80
CA LYS A 166 20.83 -9.66 -7.25
C LYS A 166 20.80 -8.83 -8.52
N GLY A 167 21.77 -7.94 -8.68
CA GLY A 167 21.85 -7.07 -9.86
C GLY A 167 20.82 -5.95 -9.81
N SER A 168 20.33 -5.54 -10.96
CA SER A 168 19.46 -4.36 -11.13
C SER A 168 17.98 -4.70 -11.31
N SER A 169 17.58 -5.97 -11.37
CA SER A 169 16.17 -6.33 -11.44
C SER A 169 15.81 -7.58 -10.64
N VAL A 170 14.54 -7.66 -10.23
CA VAL A 170 13.96 -8.81 -9.55
C VAL A 170 12.47 -8.89 -9.91
N THR A 171 11.93 -10.10 -10.03
CA THR A 171 10.50 -10.27 -10.27
C THR A 171 9.77 -10.59 -8.99
N TYR A 172 8.62 -9.96 -8.77
CA TYR A 172 7.68 -10.28 -7.71
C TYR A 172 6.27 -10.42 -8.26
N SER A 173 5.45 -11.26 -7.65
CA SER A 173 4.04 -11.42 -8.02
C SER A 173 3.18 -10.81 -6.93
N PHE A 174 2.62 -9.64 -7.18
CA PHE A 174 1.73 -8.96 -6.24
C PHE A 174 0.38 -9.67 -6.22
N PRO A 175 -0.07 -10.24 -5.07
CA PRO A 175 -1.34 -10.94 -5.00
C PRO A 175 -2.53 -10.03 -5.35
N PRO A 176 -3.67 -10.59 -5.76
CA PRO A 176 -4.88 -9.79 -5.96
C PRO A 176 -5.25 -8.99 -4.70
N HIS A 177 -5.91 -7.84 -4.88
CA HIS A 177 -6.46 -6.99 -3.81
C HIS A 177 -5.51 -6.82 -2.60
N SER A 178 -4.24 -6.52 -2.87
CA SER A 178 -3.19 -6.52 -1.86
C SER A 178 -2.50 -5.17 -1.76
N LEU A 179 -1.95 -4.89 -0.57
CA LEU A 179 -0.91 -3.89 -0.37
C LEU A 179 0.36 -4.62 0.04
N THR A 180 1.45 -4.37 -0.67
CA THR A 180 2.78 -4.94 -0.38
C THR A 180 3.80 -3.82 -0.22
N MET A 181 4.53 -3.82 0.90
CA MET A 181 5.69 -2.96 1.12
C MET A 181 6.97 -3.78 0.97
N LEU A 182 7.87 -3.30 0.12
CA LEU A 182 9.18 -3.88 -0.16
C LEU A 182 10.25 -2.95 0.41
N ILE A 183 11.19 -3.50 1.16
CA ILE A 183 12.31 -2.76 1.73
C ILE A 183 13.63 -3.40 1.28
N VAL A 184 14.48 -2.61 0.63
CA VAL A 184 15.72 -3.11 0.05
C VAL A 184 16.85 -2.08 0.16
N LYS A 185 18.07 -2.57 0.39
CA LYS A 185 19.27 -1.74 0.31
C LYS A 185 19.83 -1.74 -1.11
N LEU A 186 20.42 -0.61 -1.51
CA LEU A 186 21.16 -0.48 -2.76
C LEU A 186 22.67 -0.56 -2.51
N LYS A 187 23.41 -0.97 -3.54
CA LYS A 187 24.86 -0.94 -3.61
C LYS A 187 25.32 0.35 -4.30
#